data_AF-A0A6I4IJF1-F1
#
_entry.id   AF-A0A6I4IJF1-F1
#
_cell.length_a   1.000
_cell.length_b   1.000
_cell.length_c   1.000
_cell.angle_alpha   90.00
_cell.angle_beta   90.00
_cell.angle_gamma   90.00
#
_symmetry.space_group_name_H-M   'P 1'
#
loop_
_entity.id
_entity.type
_entity.pdbx_description
1 polymer ?
#
loop_
_entity_poly.entity_id
_entity_poly.type
_entity_poly.pdbx_seq_one_letter_code
_entity_poly.pdbx_strand_id
1 'polypeptide(L)'
;MFSHFGDHGLGDSARIPIGHGKAIQEVDAMQAYIQDEGPISMIEIDRFIIADDFVYGFISEGNENYEGSYFIYDLVNNSVKTFEEENDYINILKTKNLDYNADYKNFGYYYSQYWYGWRFWLLP
;
A
#
# COMPACT_ATOMS: atom_id res chain seq x y z
N MET A 1 6.36 -10.81 21.40
CA MET A 1 6.23 -12.05 20.58
C MET A 1 5.89 -11.59 19.18
N PHE A 2 6.80 -11.72 18.23
CA PHE A 2 6.67 -11.17 16.88
C PHE A 2 5.68 -12.01 16.07
N SER A 3 4.61 -11.40 15.56
CA SER A 3 3.80 -12.05 14.52
C SER A 3 4.38 -11.70 13.15
N HIS A 4 4.10 -12.52 12.14
CA HIS A 4 4.43 -12.20 10.73
C HIS A 4 3.86 -10.82 10.29
N PHE A 5 2.85 -10.31 10.99
CA PHE A 5 2.12 -9.09 10.66
C PHE A 5 2.34 -7.94 11.64
N GLY A 6 3.24 -8.09 12.60
CA GLY A 6 3.56 -7.00 13.51
C GLY A 6 4.57 -7.39 14.56
N ASP A 7 5.69 -6.69 14.51
CA ASP A 7 6.26 -6.13 15.72
C ASP A 7 5.36 -4.94 16.10
N HIS A 8 4.71 -5.04 17.27
CA HIS A 8 3.91 -3.94 17.82
C HIS A 8 4.63 -3.28 19.00
N GLY A 9 5.89 -3.68 19.26
CA GLY A 9 6.70 -3.17 20.34
C GLY A 9 7.67 -2.10 19.87
N LEU A 10 7.39 -0.83 20.21
CA LEU A 10 8.37 0.28 20.30
C LEU A 10 9.53 0.22 19.27
N GLY A 11 9.19 0.00 18.00
CA GLY A 11 10.11 -0.27 16.92
C GLY A 11 9.45 0.01 15.58
N ASP A 12 9.55 1.26 15.15
CA ASP A 12 9.62 1.90 13.83
C ASP A 12 8.96 1.28 12.58
N SER A 13 8.25 0.14 12.62
CA SER A 13 7.58 -0.43 11.43
C SER A 13 6.24 -1.11 11.73
N ALA A 14 5.24 -0.84 10.91
CA ALA A 14 3.89 -1.37 10.98
C ALA A 14 3.50 -2.03 9.65
N ARG A 15 2.55 -2.97 9.68
CA ARG A 15 2.07 -3.68 8.48
C ARG A 15 0.56 -3.81 8.43
N ILE A 16 0.01 -3.76 7.22
CA ILE A 16 -1.39 -4.12 6.93
C ILE A 16 -1.42 -5.16 5.79
N PRO A 17 -2.13 -6.29 5.94
CA PRO A 17 -2.28 -7.23 4.83
C PRO A 17 -3.24 -6.67 3.78
N ILE A 18 -2.91 -6.89 2.51
CA ILE A 18 -3.66 -6.35 1.36
C ILE A 18 -4.20 -7.45 0.43
N GLY A 19 -4.12 -8.72 0.86
CA GLY A 19 -4.50 -9.88 0.04
C GLY A 19 -3.30 -10.53 -0.65
N HIS A 20 -3.50 -11.70 -1.27
CA HIS A 20 -2.47 -12.44 -2.02
C HIS A 20 -1.15 -12.72 -1.27
N GLY A 21 -1.23 -12.84 0.07
CA GLY A 21 -0.05 -13.02 0.92
C GLY A 21 0.84 -11.76 1.05
N LYS A 22 0.38 -10.61 0.58
CA LYS A 22 1.12 -9.34 0.55
C LYS A 22 0.68 -8.40 1.67
N ALA A 23 1.53 -7.41 1.92
CA ALA A 23 1.26 -6.34 2.89
C ALA A 23 1.82 -5.01 2.40
N ILE A 24 1.21 -3.92 2.85
CA ILE A 24 1.82 -2.58 2.85
C ILE A 24 2.49 -2.40 4.20
N GLN A 25 3.62 -1.72 4.18
CA GLN A 25 4.44 -1.45 5.35
C GLN A 25 4.46 0.06 5.60
N GLU A 26 4.64 0.48 6.84
CA GLU A 26 4.89 1.87 7.20
C GLU A 26 6.02 1.93 8.19
N VAL A 27 6.95 2.87 8.05
CA VAL A 27 7.97 3.15 9.07
C VAL A 27 7.78 4.49 9.73
N ASP A 28 8.17 4.59 11.01
CA ASP A 28 8.09 5.78 11.86
C ASP A 28 6.71 6.46 11.93
N ALA A 29 5.64 5.73 11.57
CA ALA A 29 4.30 6.27 11.36
C ALA A 29 4.23 7.43 10.33
N MET A 30 5.20 7.47 9.40
CA MET A 30 5.38 8.56 8.44
C MET A 30 5.51 8.09 7.01
N GLN A 31 6.18 6.96 6.76
CA GLN A 31 6.54 6.52 5.40
C GLN A 31 5.90 5.18 5.09
N ALA A 32 4.78 5.19 4.37
CA ALA A 32 4.16 3.98 3.86
C ALA A 32 4.81 3.55 2.54
N TYR A 33 5.07 2.26 2.37
CA TYR A 33 5.73 1.74 1.18
C TYR A 33 5.27 0.34 0.79
N ILE A 34 5.40 0.07 -0.51
CA ILE A 34 5.30 -1.27 -1.07
C ILE A 34 6.72 -1.77 -1.28
N GLN A 35 6.98 -2.95 -0.73
CA GLN A 35 8.20 -3.70 -0.96
C GLN A 35 7.85 -5.17 -0.82
N ASP A 36 8.18 -5.95 -1.84
CA ASP A 36 7.99 -7.39 -1.85
C ASP A 36 9.24 -8.08 -2.39
N GLU A 37 9.46 -9.33 -2.01
CA GLU A 37 10.60 -10.11 -2.51
C GLU A 37 10.47 -10.27 -4.04
N GLY A 38 11.45 -9.78 -4.80
CA GLY A 38 11.50 -9.95 -6.26
C GLY A 38 11.67 -8.63 -7.03
N PRO A 39 10.86 -8.38 -8.08
CA PRO A 39 11.12 -7.32 -9.08
C PRO A 39 10.76 -5.90 -8.59
N ILE A 40 10.18 -5.78 -7.41
CA ILE A 40 9.69 -4.50 -6.89
C ILE A 40 10.75 -3.91 -5.96
N SER A 41 11.39 -2.84 -6.42
CA SER A 41 12.13 -1.95 -5.54
C SER A 41 11.16 -1.28 -4.57
N MET A 42 11.66 -0.79 -3.43
CA MET A 42 10.82 -0.05 -2.50
C MET A 42 10.19 1.16 -3.23
N ILE A 43 8.86 1.27 -3.13
CA ILE A 43 8.11 2.44 -3.59
C ILE A 43 7.34 3.03 -2.42
N GLU A 44 7.66 4.27 -2.06
CA GLU A 44 6.96 5.05 -1.04
C GLU A 44 5.65 5.60 -1.61
N ILE A 45 4.56 5.45 -0.87
CA ILE A 45 3.19 5.77 -1.27
C ILE A 45 2.50 6.62 -0.19
N ASP A 46 1.57 7.48 -0.60
CA ASP A 46 0.86 8.39 0.31
C ASP A 46 -0.56 7.89 0.61
N ARG A 47 -1.46 8.10 -0.35
CA ARG A 47 -2.87 7.71 -0.25
C ARG A 47 -3.20 6.70 -1.33
N PHE A 48 -3.92 5.66 -0.95
CA PHE A 48 -4.20 4.52 -1.81
C PHE A 48 -5.57 3.91 -1.52
N ILE A 49 -5.96 3.01 -2.40
CA ILE A 49 -7.12 2.14 -2.29
C ILE A 49 -6.63 0.70 -2.34
N ILE A 50 -7.15 -0.13 -1.43
CA ILE A 50 -7.00 -1.58 -1.47
C ILE A 50 -8.26 -2.16 -2.12
N ALA A 51 -8.08 -2.82 -3.27
CA ALA A 51 -9.09 -3.63 -3.96
C ALA A 51 -8.67 -5.10 -3.96
N ASP A 52 -9.51 -6.00 -4.48
CA ASP A 52 -9.30 -7.45 -4.40
C ASP A 52 -7.94 -7.91 -4.96
N ASP A 53 -7.61 -7.49 -6.19
CA ASP A 53 -6.39 -7.88 -6.91
C ASP A 53 -5.40 -6.73 -7.10
N PHE A 54 -5.73 -5.53 -6.60
CA PHE A 54 -4.96 -4.32 -6.87
C PHE A 54 -4.85 -3.42 -5.64
N VAL A 55 -3.71 -2.73 -5.54
CA VAL A 55 -3.60 -1.49 -4.76
C VAL A 55 -3.24 -0.36 -5.70
N TYR A 56 -3.93 0.77 -5.60
CA TYR A 56 -3.69 1.89 -6.49
C TYR A 56 -3.80 3.23 -5.76
N GLY A 57 -3.06 4.22 -6.20
CA GLY A 57 -3.02 5.50 -5.49
C GLY A 57 -1.89 6.40 -5.92
N PHE A 58 -1.45 7.21 -4.97
CA PHE A 58 -0.44 8.24 -5.16
C PHE A 58 0.91 7.80 -4.62
N ILE A 59 1.95 8.14 -5.36
CA ILE A 59 3.35 7.94 -4.98
C ILE A 59 3.79 9.12 -4.09
N SER A 60 4.58 8.85 -3.06
CA SER A 60 5.21 9.90 -2.25
C SER A 60 6.37 10.56 -3.01
N GLU A 61 6.68 11.80 -2.68
CA GLU A 61 7.83 12.48 -3.29
C GLU A 61 9.15 11.77 -2.92
N GLY A 62 10.13 11.79 -3.83
CA GLY A 62 11.50 11.32 -3.54
C GLY A 62 11.77 9.84 -3.78
N ASN A 63 10.91 9.14 -4.52
CA ASN A 63 11.17 7.76 -4.94
C ASN A 63 12.35 7.67 -5.92
N GLU A 64 13.41 6.92 -5.55
CA GLU A 64 14.62 6.78 -6.39
C GLU A 64 14.44 5.85 -7.60
N ASN A 65 13.57 4.83 -7.48
CA ASN A 65 13.41 3.77 -8.47
C ASN A 65 12.14 3.90 -9.32
N TYR A 66 11.30 4.89 -9.03
CA TYR A 66 9.98 5.05 -9.61
C TYR A 66 9.72 6.53 -9.90
N GLU A 67 9.32 6.80 -11.14
CA GLU A 67 8.92 8.13 -11.60
C GLU A 67 7.39 8.25 -11.66
N GLY A 68 6.90 9.48 -11.59
CA GLY A 68 5.48 9.83 -11.65
C GLY A 68 4.81 10.01 -10.30
N SER A 69 3.50 10.28 -10.36
CA SER A 69 2.69 10.68 -9.21
C SER A 69 1.66 9.62 -8.82
N TYR A 70 1.43 8.63 -9.67
CA TYR A 70 0.39 7.62 -9.49
C TYR A 70 0.96 6.22 -9.68
N PHE A 71 0.39 5.24 -8.98
CA PHE A 71 0.77 3.83 -9.13
C PHE A 71 -0.45 2.90 -9.20
N ILE A 72 -0.23 1.74 -9.82
CA ILE A 72 -1.05 0.54 -9.66
C ILE A 72 -0.12 -0.62 -9.34
N TYR A 73 -0.40 -1.30 -8.25
CA TYR A 73 0.20 -2.55 -7.84
C TYR A 73 -0.76 -3.70 -8.12
N ASP A 74 -0.39 -4.56 -9.06
CA ASP A 74 -1.08 -5.82 -9.36
C ASP A 74 -0.61 -6.90 -8.39
N LEU A 75 -1.50 -7.30 -7.48
CA LEU A 75 -1.22 -8.25 -6.41
C LEU A 75 -1.08 -9.68 -6.92
N VAL A 76 -1.76 -10.01 -8.02
CA VAL A 76 -1.71 -11.36 -8.62
C VAL A 76 -0.38 -11.58 -9.34
N ASN A 77 0.04 -10.58 -10.12
CA ASN A 77 1.23 -10.66 -10.96
C ASN A 77 2.50 -10.16 -10.27
N ASN A 78 2.39 -9.66 -9.03
CA ASN A 78 3.49 -9.04 -8.29
C ASN A 78 4.23 -7.97 -9.11
N SER A 79 3.50 -6.99 -9.62
CA SER A 79 4.08 -5.94 -10.46
C SER A 79 3.50 -4.56 -10.19
N VAL A 80 4.37 -3.55 -10.20
CA VAL A 80 4.00 -2.14 -10.02
C VAL A 80 4.18 -1.42 -11.34
N LYS A 81 3.19 -0.61 -11.71
CA LYS A 81 3.25 0.33 -12.82
C LYS A 81 2.99 1.74 -12.30
N THR A 82 3.81 2.69 -12.71
CA THR A 82 3.66 4.10 -12.35
C THR A 82 3.25 4.96 -13.54
N PHE A 83 2.71 6.14 -13.24
CA PHE A 83 2.18 7.09 -14.21
C PHE A 83 2.51 8.51 -13.77
N GLU A 84 2.93 9.34 -14.73
CA GLU A 84 3.11 10.78 -14.53
C GLU A 84 1.78 11.52 -14.72
N GLU A 85 1.06 11.17 -15.80
CA GLU A 85 -0.16 11.84 -16.23
C GLU A 85 -1.42 11.22 -15.59
N GLU A 86 -2.25 12.07 -14.98
CA GLU A 86 -3.50 11.64 -14.34
C GLU A 86 -4.46 10.95 -15.32
N ASN A 87 -4.51 11.43 -16.57
CA ASN A 87 -5.37 10.84 -17.59
C ASN A 87 -5.00 9.40 -17.91
N ASP A 88 -3.70 9.08 -17.98
CA ASP A 88 -3.23 7.71 -18.24
C ASP A 88 -3.55 6.80 -17.06
N TYR A 89 -3.38 7.30 -15.85
CA TYR A 89 -3.78 6.63 -14.62
C TYR A 89 -5.29 6.35 -14.57
N ILE A 90 -6.13 7.35 -14.82
CA ILE A 90 -7.60 7.16 -14.86
C ILE A 90 -8.00 6.17 -15.97
N ASN A 91 -7.36 6.23 -17.14
CA ASN A 91 -7.65 5.31 -18.24
C ASN A 91 -7.35 3.85 -17.87
N ILE A 92 -6.24 3.59 -17.16
CA ILE A 92 -5.92 2.23 -16.72
C ILE A 92 -6.88 1.74 -15.63
N LEU A 93 -7.30 2.61 -14.70
CA LEU A 93 -8.31 2.26 -13.68
C LEU A 93 -9.63 1.86 -14.33
N LYS A 94 -10.11 2.63 -15.31
CA LYS A 94 -11.32 2.29 -16.09
C LYS A 94 -11.18 0.96 -16.81
N THR A 95 -10.04 0.72 -17.45
CA THR A 95 -9.76 -0.53 -18.18
C THR A 95 -9.76 -1.75 -17.24
N LYS A 96 -9.33 -1.56 -15.99
CA LYS A 96 -9.33 -2.59 -14.94
C LYS A 96 -10.62 -2.64 -14.12
N ASN A 97 -11.62 -1.83 -14.48
CA ASN A 97 -12.89 -1.69 -13.74
C ASN A 97 -12.70 -1.32 -12.26
N LEU A 98 -11.72 -0.46 -11.98
CA LEU A 98 -11.42 0.10 -10.66
C LEU A 98 -12.11 1.45 -10.47
N ASP A 99 -12.40 1.82 -9.22
CA ASP A 99 -13.02 3.10 -8.90
C ASP A 99 -12.00 4.24 -9.02
N TYR A 100 -12.18 5.06 -10.04
CA TYR A 100 -11.34 6.24 -10.32
C TYR A 100 -11.79 7.50 -9.58
N ASN A 101 -12.96 7.50 -8.94
CA ASN A 101 -13.45 8.59 -8.08
C ASN A 101 -13.39 8.21 -6.59
N ALA A 102 -12.55 7.24 -6.25
CA ALA A 102 -12.45 6.71 -4.90
C ALA A 102 -11.95 7.77 -3.90
N ASP A 103 -12.40 7.63 -2.66
CA ASP A 103 -11.91 8.43 -1.53
C ASP A 103 -10.65 7.79 -0.96
N TYR A 104 -9.50 8.14 -1.54
CA TYR A 104 -8.18 7.58 -1.20
C TYR A 104 -7.81 7.80 0.27
N LYS A 105 -7.29 6.75 0.91
CA LYS A 105 -6.95 6.74 2.35
C LYS A 105 -5.47 6.51 2.56
N ASN A 106 -4.95 7.00 3.68
CA ASN A 106 -3.56 6.76 4.08
C ASN A 106 -3.42 5.44 4.84
N PHE A 107 -2.18 5.06 5.12
CA PHE A 107 -1.87 3.85 5.88
C PHE A 107 -2.55 3.82 7.25
N GLY A 108 -2.45 4.91 8.02
CA GLY A 108 -3.04 5.00 9.36
C GLY A 108 -4.55 4.70 9.40
N TYR A 109 -5.31 5.13 8.38
CA TYR A 109 -6.71 4.75 8.23
C TYR A 109 -6.87 3.23 8.14
N TYR A 110 -6.19 2.58 7.20
CA TYR A 110 -6.29 1.13 7.01
C TYR A 110 -5.74 0.34 8.21
N TYR A 111 -4.67 0.81 8.84
CA TYR A 111 -4.11 0.21 10.04
C TYR A 111 -5.13 0.23 11.17
N SER A 112 -5.79 1.37 11.41
CA SER A 112 -6.87 1.48 12.39
C SER A 112 -8.03 0.52 12.06
N GLN A 113 -8.42 0.41 10.77
CA GLN A 113 -9.49 -0.49 10.33
C GLN A 113 -9.09 -1.97 10.41
N TYR A 114 -7.82 -2.32 10.32
CA TYR A 114 -7.41 -3.72 10.38
C TYR A 114 -7.20 -4.20 11.82
N TRP A 115 -6.62 -3.34 12.67
CA TRP A 115 -6.21 -3.66 14.02
C TRP A 115 -7.18 -3.20 15.12
N TYR A 116 -8.35 -2.61 14.78
CA TYR A 116 -9.34 -2.29 15.80
C TYR A 116 -9.95 -3.53 16.48
N GLY A 117 -10.52 -3.32 17.66
CA GLY A 117 -11.32 -4.31 18.37
C GLY A 117 -10.47 -5.45 18.96
N TRP A 118 -11.01 -6.68 18.94
CA TRP A 118 -10.39 -7.85 19.57
C TRP A 118 -8.98 -8.17 19.02
N ARG A 119 -8.68 -7.79 17.77
CA ARG A 119 -7.35 -7.99 17.18
C ARG A 119 -6.27 -7.17 17.88
N PHE A 120 -6.63 -6.00 18.41
CA PHE A 120 -5.73 -5.20 19.25
C PHE A 120 -5.33 -5.92 20.54
N TRP A 121 -6.25 -6.69 21.12
CA TRP A 121 -6.02 -7.43 22.38
C TRP A 121 -5.16 -8.68 22.18
N LEU A 122 -4.91 -9.07 20.93
CA LEU A 122 -4.00 -10.15 20.57
C LEU A 122 -2.59 -9.65 20.23
N LEU A 123 -2.38 -8.33 20.28
CA LEU A 123 -1.05 -7.75 20.22
C LEU A 123 -0.40 -7.94 21.62
N PRO A 124 0.73 -8.65 21.72
CA PRO A 124 1.40 -8.90 22.99
C PRO A 124 2.05 -7.66 23.59
#